data_AF-A0A1G6VKA3-F1
#
_entry.id   AF-A0A1G6VKA3-F1
#
_cell.length_a   1.000
_cell.length_b   1.000
_cell.length_c   1.000
_cell.angle_alpha   90.00
_cell.angle_beta   90.00
_cell.angle_gamma   90.00
#
_symmetry.space_group_name_H-M   'P 1'
#
loop_
_entity.id
_entity.type
_entity.pdbx_description
1 polymer ?
#
loop_
_entity_poly.entity_id
_entity_poly.type
_entity_poly.pdbx_seq_one_letter_code
_entity_poly.pdbx_strand_id
1 'polypeptide(L)'
;MPCCGESCHESKGLDQPALTISPSPILFISLDRDAERCARLHAEFARHGLQGERLPGVLWTALPQAEQDALYSPALNARGFHKPLVNGEKGCYASHLKAWRWLLDSPHQAAVVLEDDVRLRPAFARVLEALAASRESWDMVKLIGRAEIGKREKARTQTPLCAGHVLLRYRRVPSLNAGYVISRRGAEKLLATRQPFGRPVDVDLRYWWESEGLIMRGVSPAVIELDETSQASSIGAKVAERSLAPSGAGPAADRPGLAARTVDTPRAQPGGCRPIGRSSLSTKVAFGGTLAGACTRPRKRSLATKASTATATPPSQAQGESHRRNRQRLPATMKPKASLGAPRPEARYRSS
;
A
#
# COMPACT_ATOMS: atom_id res chain seq x y z
N MET A 1 -11.00 76.68 -6.09
CA MET A 1 -11.44 76.13 -7.39
C MET A 1 -10.29 76.32 -8.38
N PRO A 2 -9.79 75.31 -9.12
CA PRO A 2 -9.56 73.88 -8.79
C PRO A 2 -8.18 73.31 -9.24
N CYS A 3 -7.91 72.06 -8.82
CA CYS A 3 -7.09 70.94 -9.41
C CYS A 3 -5.55 71.04 -9.51
N CYS A 4 -4.74 70.23 -8.81
CA CYS A 4 -4.53 68.75 -8.80
C CYS A 4 -3.97 68.15 -10.09
N GLY A 5 -2.81 67.48 -9.98
CA GLY A 5 -2.24 66.64 -11.04
C GLY A 5 -0.90 65.99 -10.69
N GLU A 6 -0.86 65.10 -9.69
CA GLU A 6 0.21 64.09 -9.57
C GLU A 6 -0.43 62.70 -9.65
N SER A 7 -0.04 61.96 -10.69
CA SER A 7 -0.48 60.60 -10.96
C SER A 7 0.33 59.60 -10.15
N CYS A 8 -0.21 59.12 -9.04
CA CYS A 8 0.24 57.88 -8.42
C CYS A 8 -0.27 56.69 -9.24
N HIS A 9 0.66 55.93 -9.83
CA HIS A 9 0.36 54.61 -10.38
C HIS A 9 0.05 53.65 -9.24
N GLU A 10 -1.24 53.46 -8.97
CA GLU A 10 -1.73 52.42 -8.07
C GLU A 10 -1.71 51.08 -8.80
N SER A 11 -0.64 50.32 -8.60
CA SER A 11 -0.59 48.91 -9.01
C SER A 11 -1.53 48.12 -8.11
N LYS A 12 -2.76 47.89 -8.58
CA LYS A 12 -3.69 46.92 -7.99
C LYS A 12 -3.01 45.56 -7.94
N GLY A 13 -2.56 45.17 -6.76
CA GLY A 13 -2.23 43.78 -6.46
C GLY A 13 -3.50 42.95 -6.67
N LEU A 14 -3.50 42.11 -7.69
CA LEU A 14 -4.44 41.00 -7.77
C LEU A 14 -4.09 40.05 -6.63
N ASP A 15 -4.78 40.24 -5.50
CA ASP A 15 -4.90 39.25 -4.45
C ASP A 15 -5.43 37.96 -5.10
N GLN A 16 -4.52 37.03 -5.37
CA GLN A 16 -4.93 35.67 -5.68
C GLN A 16 -5.44 35.07 -4.37
N PRO A 17 -6.67 34.55 -4.31
CA PRO A 17 -7.14 33.90 -3.11
C PRO A 17 -6.18 32.76 -2.79
N ALA A 18 -5.61 32.78 -1.59
CA ALA A 18 -4.81 31.68 -1.08
C ALA A 18 -5.66 30.42 -1.19
N LEU A 19 -5.31 29.55 -2.15
CA LEU A 19 -5.93 28.24 -2.31
C LEU A 19 -5.77 27.51 -0.97
N THR A 20 -6.87 27.43 -0.22
CA THR A 20 -6.96 26.61 0.99
C THR A 20 -6.81 25.16 0.55
N ILE A 21 -5.59 24.64 0.62
CA ILE A 21 -5.31 23.23 0.38
C ILE A 21 -6.09 22.45 1.45
N SER A 22 -7.19 21.82 1.05
CA SER A 22 -7.92 20.91 1.94
C SER A 22 -6.94 19.82 2.41
N PRO A 23 -6.97 19.43 3.69
CA PRO A 23 -6.10 18.37 4.19
C PRO A 23 -6.32 17.11 3.35
N SER A 24 -5.23 16.39 3.06
CA SER A 24 -5.31 15.17 2.25
C SER A 24 -6.15 14.13 2.99
N PRO A 25 -7.18 13.54 2.36
CA PRO A 25 -7.97 12.48 2.97
C PRO A 25 -7.06 11.31 3.36
N ILE A 26 -7.36 10.70 4.51
CA ILE A 26 -6.68 9.48 4.97
C ILE A 26 -7.61 8.32 4.70
N LEU A 27 -7.21 7.44 3.79
CA LEU A 27 -7.87 6.17 3.52
C LEU A 27 -7.10 5.05 4.20
N PHE A 28 -7.82 4.06 4.72
CA PHE A 28 -7.22 2.78 5.10
C PHE A 28 -7.94 1.62 4.44
N ILE A 29 -7.17 0.69 3.89
CA ILE A 29 -7.65 -0.50 3.20
C ILE A 29 -7.91 -1.57 4.25
N SER A 30 -9.17 -2.02 4.35
CA SER A 30 -9.55 -3.14 5.22
C SER A 30 -10.68 -3.94 4.61
N LEU A 31 -10.67 -5.26 4.81
CA LEU A 31 -11.76 -6.13 4.39
C LEU A 31 -12.94 -6.00 5.36
N ASP A 32 -14.16 -6.23 4.87
CA ASP A 32 -15.37 -6.15 5.71
C ASP A 32 -15.34 -7.11 6.93
N ARG A 33 -14.61 -8.23 6.81
CA ARG A 33 -14.44 -9.21 7.89
C ARG A 33 -13.45 -8.76 8.98
N ASP A 34 -12.63 -7.75 8.73
CA ASP A 34 -11.53 -7.34 9.61
C ASP A 34 -11.97 -6.18 10.56
N ALA A 35 -13.15 -6.32 11.15
CA ALA A 35 -13.79 -5.30 11.99
C ALA A 35 -12.92 -4.88 13.19
N GLU A 36 -12.19 -5.82 13.81
CA GLU A 36 -11.29 -5.50 14.92
C GLU A 36 -10.08 -4.66 14.46
N ARG A 37 -9.54 -4.92 13.26
CA ARG A 37 -8.44 -4.13 12.69
C ARG A 37 -8.90 -2.71 12.40
N CYS A 38 -10.09 -2.58 11.78
CA CYS A 38 -10.75 -1.30 11.58
C CYS A 38 -10.90 -0.52 12.90
N ALA A 39 -11.43 -1.15 13.94
CA ALA A 39 -11.65 -0.51 15.23
C ALA A 39 -10.35 -0.03 15.88
N ARG A 40 -9.27 -0.83 15.82
CA ARG A 40 -7.96 -0.42 16.32
C ARG A 40 -7.40 0.79 15.57
N LEU A 41 -7.44 0.78 14.24
CA LEU A 41 -6.91 1.90 13.46
C LEU A 41 -7.73 3.18 13.64
N HIS A 42 -9.05 3.07 13.79
CA HIS A 42 -9.90 4.20 14.19
C HIS A 42 -9.54 4.76 15.56
N ALA A 43 -9.26 3.90 16.55
CA ALA A 43 -8.80 4.35 17.87
C ALA A 43 -7.45 5.09 17.77
N GLU A 44 -6.53 4.61 16.93
CA GLU A 44 -5.25 5.30 16.67
C GLU A 44 -5.47 6.67 16.02
N PHE A 45 -6.36 6.79 15.02
CA PHE A 45 -6.71 8.09 14.46
C PHE A 45 -7.25 9.05 15.53
N ALA A 46 -8.17 8.59 16.38
CA ALA A 46 -8.74 9.41 17.45
C ALA A 46 -7.66 9.90 18.45
N ARG A 47 -6.71 9.04 18.81
CA ARG A 47 -5.57 9.40 19.69
C ARG A 47 -4.67 10.48 19.10
N HIS A 48 -4.60 10.56 17.77
CA HIS A 48 -3.83 11.57 17.05
C HIS A 48 -4.66 12.79 16.61
N GLY A 49 -5.95 12.86 16.97
CA GLY A 49 -6.85 13.92 16.52
C GLY A 49 -7.10 13.90 15.01
N LEU A 50 -6.99 12.73 14.39
CA LEU A 50 -7.14 12.50 12.96
C LEU A 50 -8.47 11.81 12.66
N GLN A 51 -8.89 11.91 11.40
CA GLN A 51 -10.00 11.13 10.85
C GLN A 51 -9.48 10.36 9.63
N GLY A 52 -9.84 9.07 9.58
CA GLY A 52 -9.55 8.21 8.45
C GLY A 52 -10.79 7.46 8.02
N GLU A 53 -10.93 7.26 6.71
CA GLU A 53 -12.07 6.59 6.09
C GLU A 53 -11.67 5.19 5.63
N ARG A 54 -12.54 4.20 5.88
CA ARG A 54 -12.33 2.85 5.38
C ARG A 54 -12.55 2.83 3.88
N LEU A 55 -11.52 2.44 3.13
CA LEU A 55 -11.68 1.99 1.76
C LEU A 55 -11.90 0.46 1.79
N PRO A 56 -13.05 -0.07 1.34
CA PRO A 56 -13.29 -1.50 1.35
C PRO A 56 -12.25 -2.23 0.50
N GLY A 57 -11.48 -3.11 1.15
CA GLY A 57 -10.49 -3.95 0.51
C GLY A 57 -11.11 -4.94 -0.45
N VAL A 58 -10.33 -5.36 -1.44
CA VAL A 58 -10.76 -6.29 -2.48
C VAL A 58 -10.47 -7.72 -2.04
N LEU A 59 -11.54 -8.48 -1.81
CA LEU A 59 -11.44 -9.92 -1.67
C LEU A 59 -11.31 -10.55 -3.07
N TRP A 60 -10.11 -10.99 -3.45
CA TRP A 60 -9.82 -11.48 -4.80
C TRP A 60 -10.81 -12.55 -5.30
N THR A 61 -11.19 -13.49 -4.44
CA THR A 61 -12.11 -14.58 -4.78
C THR A 61 -13.56 -14.13 -5.00
N ALA A 62 -13.92 -12.92 -4.58
CA ALA A 62 -15.24 -12.35 -4.80
C ALA A 62 -15.34 -11.57 -6.12
N LEU A 63 -14.21 -11.29 -6.79
CA LEU A 63 -14.21 -10.64 -8.10
C LEU A 63 -14.69 -11.61 -9.19
N PRO A 64 -15.50 -11.14 -10.16
CA PRO A 64 -15.79 -11.91 -11.37
C PRO A 64 -14.52 -12.32 -12.10
N GLN A 65 -14.52 -13.50 -12.73
CA GLN A 65 -13.33 -14.03 -13.41
C GLN A 65 -12.78 -13.06 -14.48
N ALA A 66 -13.67 -12.40 -15.24
CA ALA A 66 -13.26 -11.43 -16.25
C ALA A 66 -12.47 -10.24 -15.65
N GLU A 67 -12.83 -9.79 -14.45
CA GLU A 67 -12.11 -8.73 -13.74
C GLU A 67 -10.77 -9.24 -13.20
N GLN A 68 -10.74 -10.47 -12.67
CA GLN A 68 -9.49 -11.12 -12.26
C GLN A 68 -8.49 -11.22 -13.42
N ASP A 69 -8.96 -11.60 -14.61
CA ASP A 69 -8.13 -11.75 -15.81
C ASP A 69 -7.67 -10.39 -16.38
N ALA A 70 -8.48 -9.34 -16.23
CA ALA A 70 -8.10 -7.98 -16.61
C ALA A 70 -7.04 -7.38 -15.67
N LEU A 71 -7.10 -7.72 -14.37
CA LEU A 71 -6.22 -7.16 -13.36
C LEU A 71 -4.89 -7.92 -13.24
N TYR A 72 -4.88 -9.24 -13.34
CA TYR A 72 -3.69 -10.07 -13.08
C TYR A 72 -3.29 -10.89 -14.29
N SER A 73 -1.99 -10.83 -14.66
CA SER A 73 -1.44 -11.64 -15.73
C SER A 73 -0.47 -12.70 -15.21
N PRO A 74 -0.82 -14.01 -15.28
CA PRO A 74 0.10 -15.10 -14.97
C PRO A 74 1.39 -15.05 -15.81
N ALA A 75 1.30 -14.63 -17.07
CA ALA A 75 2.44 -14.50 -17.96
C ALA A 75 3.39 -13.35 -17.56
N LEU A 76 2.86 -12.20 -17.12
CA LEU A 76 3.70 -11.15 -16.53
C LEU A 76 4.30 -11.61 -15.20
N ASN A 77 3.54 -12.34 -14.40
CA ASN A 77 4.01 -12.87 -13.13
C ASN A 77 5.19 -13.84 -13.29
N ALA A 78 5.08 -14.82 -14.18
CA ALA A 78 6.18 -15.77 -14.45
C ALA A 78 7.47 -15.08 -14.92
N ARG A 79 7.37 -13.93 -15.61
CA ARG A 79 8.51 -13.12 -16.06
C ARG A 79 9.05 -12.18 -14.98
N GLY A 80 8.18 -11.66 -14.13
CA GLY A 80 8.47 -10.54 -13.22
C GLY A 80 8.65 -10.93 -11.76
N PHE A 81 8.28 -12.15 -11.36
CA PHE A 81 8.31 -12.61 -9.98
C PHE A 81 8.53 -14.13 -9.88
N HIS A 82 9.12 -14.57 -8.77
CA HIS A 82 9.67 -15.92 -8.63
C HIS A 82 8.64 -17.01 -8.27
N LYS A 83 7.38 -16.62 -8.02
CA LYS A 83 6.30 -17.54 -7.64
C LYS A 83 4.94 -16.99 -8.10
N PRO A 84 3.93 -17.86 -8.27
CA PRO A 84 2.54 -17.43 -8.39
C PRO A 84 2.10 -16.57 -7.22
N LEU A 85 1.33 -15.51 -7.50
CA LEU A 85 0.73 -14.69 -6.44
C LEU A 85 -0.40 -15.48 -5.77
N VAL A 86 -0.47 -15.41 -4.45
CA VAL A 86 -1.63 -15.93 -3.71
C VAL A 86 -2.79 -14.93 -3.80
N ASN A 87 -4.02 -15.39 -3.59
CA ASN A 87 -5.22 -14.53 -3.64
C ASN A 87 -5.11 -13.32 -2.70
N GLY A 88 -4.42 -13.47 -1.57
CA GLY A 88 -4.12 -12.37 -0.66
C GLY A 88 -3.30 -11.26 -1.29
N GLU A 89 -2.20 -11.61 -1.98
CA GLU A 89 -1.33 -10.66 -2.67
C GLU A 89 -2.07 -9.97 -3.83
N LYS A 90 -2.93 -10.70 -4.55
CA LYS A 90 -3.73 -10.13 -5.63
C LYS A 90 -4.80 -9.17 -5.13
N GLY A 91 -5.51 -9.54 -4.05
CA GLY A 91 -6.52 -8.69 -3.41
C GLY A 91 -5.92 -7.41 -2.82
N CYS A 92 -4.75 -7.52 -2.17
CA CYS A 92 -3.99 -6.37 -1.70
C CYS A 92 -3.67 -5.42 -2.88
N TYR A 93 -3.09 -5.92 -3.98
CA TYR A 93 -2.80 -5.09 -5.16
C TYR A 93 -4.06 -4.43 -5.72
N ALA A 94 -5.13 -5.19 -5.94
CA ALA A 94 -6.40 -4.66 -6.45
C ALA A 94 -6.99 -3.57 -5.54
N SER A 95 -6.79 -3.68 -4.22
CA SER A 95 -7.20 -2.65 -3.26
C SER A 95 -6.42 -1.35 -3.42
N HIS A 96 -5.11 -1.41 -3.72
CA HIS A 96 -4.33 -0.22 -4.02
C HIS A 96 -4.73 0.42 -5.35
N LEU A 97 -5.03 -0.38 -6.38
CA LEU A 97 -5.59 0.14 -7.63
C LEU A 97 -6.91 0.88 -7.39
N LYS A 98 -7.78 0.33 -6.54
CA LYS A 98 -9.03 0.97 -6.11
C LYS A 98 -8.77 2.29 -5.36
N ALA A 99 -7.75 2.35 -4.50
CA ALA A 99 -7.38 3.59 -3.80
C ALA A 99 -6.87 4.67 -4.77
N TRP A 100 -6.07 4.29 -5.77
CA TRP A 100 -5.59 5.21 -6.80
C TRP A 100 -6.75 5.71 -7.66
N ARG A 101 -7.69 4.83 -8.04
CA ARG A 101 -8.89 5.20 -8.79
C ARG A 101 -9.80 6.12 -7.99
N TRP A 102 -10.03 5.82 -6.71
CA TRP A 102 -10.78 6.69 -5.80
C TRP A 102 -10.21 8.10 -5.77
N LEU A 103 -8.87 8.24 -5.70
CA LEU A 103 -8.25 9.56 -5.74
C LEU A 103 -8.57 10.24 -7.06
N LEU A 104 -8.44 9.53 -8.19
CA LEU A 104 -8.76 10.09 -9.50
C LEU A 104 -10.21 10.58 -9.63
N ASP A 105 -11.16 9.87 -9.02
CA ASP A 105 -12.59 10.18 -9.09
C ASP A 105 -13.03 11.23 -8.04
N SER A 106 -12.17 11.55 -7.07
CA SER A 106 -12.39 12.59 -6.04
C SER A 106 -11.93 13.98 -6.51
N PRO A 107 -12.21 15.08 -5.78
CA PRO A 107 -11.62 16.40 -6.05
C PRO A 107 -10.23 16.61 -5.42
N HIS A 108 -9.72 15.66 -4.63
CA HIS A 108 -8.50 15.85 -3.81
C HIS A 108 -7.21 15.80 -4.63
N GLN A 109 -6.20 16.60 -4.30
CA GLN A 109 -4.92 16.59 -5.04
C GLN A 109 -3.95 15.48 -4.60
N ALA A 110 -4.16 14.93 -3.40
CA ALA A 110 -3.42 13.81 -2.86
C ALA A 110 -4.29 13.04 -1.86
N ALA A 111 -3.90 11.81 -1.54
CA ALA A 111 -4.50 11.01 -0.49
C ALA A 111 -3.41 10.26 0.28
N VAL A 112 -3.65 10.05 1.57
CA VAL A 112 -2.89 9.07 2.36
C VAL A 112 -3.61 7.73 2.24
N VAL A 113 -2.86 6.68 1.93
CA VAL A 113 -3.38 5.31 1.86
C VAL A 113 -2.60 4.47 2.85
N LEU A 114 -3.32 3.85 3.78
CA LEU A 114 -2.80 2.94 4.79
C LEU A 114 -3.39 1.54 4.61
N GLU A 115 -2.71 0.52 5.10
CA GLU A 115 -3.28 -0.81 5.36
C GLU A 115 -3.84 -0.85 6.80
N ASP A 116 -4.70 -1.81 7.10
CA ASP A 116 -5.39 -1.91 8.41
C ASP A 116 -4.54 -2.46 9.56
N ASP A 117 -3.30 -2.84 9.27
CA ASP A 117 -2.35 -3.42 10.20
C ASP A 117 -1.14 -2.50 10.44
N VAL A 118 -1.39 -1.19 10.52
CA VAL A 118 -0.38 -0.19 10.87
C VAL A 118 -0.66 0.47 12.22
N ARG A 119 0.42 0.94 12.86
CA ARG A 119 0.37 1.91 13.95
C ARG A 119 0.95 3.25 13.52
N LEU A 120 0.36 4.32 14.03
CA LEU A 120 0.80 5.68 13.75
C LEU A 120 1.84 6.12 14.77
N ARG A 121 2.85 6.86 14.32
CA ARG A 121 3.85 7.46 15.21
C ARG A 121 3.47 8.90 15.55
N PRO A 122 3.95 9.47 16.68
CA PRO A 122 3.60 10.83 17.11
C PRO A 122 3.81 11.92 16.06
N ALA A 123 4.78 11.76 15.16
CA ALA A 123 5.09 12.74 14.12
C ALA A 123 4.23 12.61 12.84
N PHE A 124 3.28 11.67 12.76
CA PHE A 124 2.51 11.36 11.55
C PHE A 124 1.81 12.59 10.97
N ALA A 125 0.94 13.26 11.74
CA ALA A 125 0.19 14.43 11.29
C ALA A 125 1.11 15.56 10.80
N ARG A 126 2.11 15.92 11.60
CA ARG A 126 3.10 16.96 11.27
C ARG A 126 3.90 16.65 9.99
N VAL A 127 4.22 15.38 9.74
CA VAL A 127 4.90 14.97 8.50
C VAL A 127 3.97 15.12 7.30
N LEU A 128 2.68 14.79 7.43
CA LEU A 128 1.70 15.00 6.36
C LEU A 128 1.53 16.49 6.04
N GLU A 129 1.43 17.34 7.06
CA GLU A 129 1.40 18.81 6.90
C GLU A 129 2.65 19.33 6.18
N ALA A 130 3.83 18.86 6.59
CA ALA A 130 5.09 19.23 5.95
C ALA A 130 5.18 18.76 4.50
N LEU A 131 4.62 17.58 4.16
CA LEU A 131 4.54 17.11 2.77
C LEU A 131 3.60 17.96 1.94
N ALA A 132 2.46 18.38 2.48
CA ALA A 132 1.50 19.26 1.81
C ALA A 132 2.09 20.66 1.56
N ALA A 133 2.90 21.18 2.48
CA ALA A 133 3.59 22.46 2.35
C ALA A 133 4.90 22.40 1.56
N SER A 134 5.39 21.20 1.22
CA SER A 134 6.69 21.01 0.59
C SER A 134 6.70 21.49 -0.86
N ARG A 135 7.79 22.17 -1.25
CA ARG A 135 8.09 22.52 -2.65
C ARG A 135 8.82 21.41 -3.41
N GLU A 136 9.24 20.35 -2.71
CA GLU A 136 9.88 19.20 -3.33
C GLU A 136 8.86 18.45 -4.20
N SER A 137 9.26 18.08 -5.41
CA SER A 137 8.42 17.25 -6.26
C SER A 137 8.36 15.81 -5.74
N TRP A 138 7.15 15.26 -5.64
CA TRP A 138 6.89 13.86 -5.33
C TRP A 138 5.59 13.40 -6.01
N ASP A 139 5.51 12.11 -6.30
CA ASP A 139 4.28 11.44 -6.75
C ASP A 139 3.77 10.46 -5.72
N MET A 140 4.70 9.80 -5.02
CA MET A 140 4.40 8.91 -3.91
C MET A 140 5.48 9.04 -2.84
N VAL A 141 5.07 9.13 -1.58
CA VAL A 141 5.94 9.20 -0.41
C VAL A 141 5.62 8.03 0.51
N LYS A 142 6.55 7.07 0.66
CA LYS A 142 6.40 5.97 1.62
C LYS A 142 6.52 6.48 3.05
N LEU A 143 5.54 6.13 3.88
CA LEU A 143 5.49 6.51 5.30
C LEU A 143 6.08 5.43 6.22
N ILE A 144 6.17 4.19 5.72
CA ILE A 144 6.84 3.06 6.36
C ILE A 144 8.32 2.97 5.94
N GLY A 145 9.16 2.42 6.84
CA GLY A 145 10.59 2.22 6.59
C GLY A 145 11.12 0.92 7.18
N ARG A 146 12.42 0.69 6.96
CA ARG A 146 13.12 -0.56 7.28
C ARG A 146 13.77 -0.61 8.68
N ALA A 147 13.65 0.47 9.46
CA ALA A 147 14.31 0.58 10.76
C ALA A 147 13.88 -0.55 11.71
N GLU A 148 12.59 -0.87 11.75
CA GLU A 148 12.01 -1.91 12.62
C GLU A 148 12.51 -3.33 12.28
N ILE A 149 12.98 -3.56 11.05
CA ILE A 149 13.57 -4.83 10.63
C ILE A 149 15.11 -4.78 10.67
N GLY A 150 15.68 -3.88 11.47
CA GLY A 150 17.12 -3.75 11.69
C GLY A 150 17.90 -3.27 10.46
N LYS A 151 17.24 -2.64 9.49
CA LYS A 151 17.86 -2.25 8.21
C LYS A 151 17.79 -0.74 7.99
N ARG A 152 18.87 -0.20 7.42
CA ARG A 152 18.92 1.21 7.01
C ARG A 152 18.26 1.42 5.65
N GLU A 153 17.67 2.60 5.48
CA GLU A 153 17.16 3.01 4.18
C GLU A 153 18.27 3.19 3.15
N LYS A 154 18.02 2.71 1.92
CA LYS A 154 18.95 2.89 0.80
C LYS A 154 18.62 4.19 0.09
N ALA A 155 18.97 5.31 0.72
CA ALA A 155 18.81 6.66 0.16
C ALA A 155 19.93 7.01 -0.83
N ARG A 156 19.59 7.84 -1.82
CA ARG A 156 20.52 8.54 -2.73
C ARG A 156 20.81 9.94 -2.20
N THR A 157 19.76 10.65 -1.77
CA THR A 157 19.85 11.97 -1.13
C THR A 157 18.81 12.08 -0.02
N GLN A 158 19.03 13.01 0.90
CA GLN A 158 18.13 13.35 1.99
C GLN A 158 17.99 14.87 2.02
N THR A 159 16.76 15.36 2.15
CA THR A 159 16.46 16.79 2.27
C THR A 159 15.67 17.00 3.56
N PRO A 160 15.92 18.07 4.35
CA PRO A 160 15.08 18.38 5.50
C PRO A 160 13.61 18.49 5.10
N LEU A 161 12.71 17.88 5.88
CA LEU A 161 11.26 17.97 5.68
C LEU A 161 10.60 18.78 6.80
N CYS A 162 10.81 18.35 8.04
CA CYS A 162 10.41 19.06 9.26
C CYS A 162 11.35 18.68 10.40
N ALA A 163 11.18 19.25 11.60
CA ALA A 163 12.08 18.98 12.72
C ALA A 163 12.22 17.46 12.99
N GLY A 164 13.44 16.94 12.88
CA GLY A 164 13.77 15.53 13.09
C GLY A 164 13.35 14.57 11.97
N HIS A 165 12.86 15.04 10.82
CA HIS A 165 12.48 14.19 9.69
C HIS A 165 13.06 14.72 8.37
N VAL A 166 13.48 13.79 7.52
CA VAL A 166 14.00 14.07 6.17
C VAL A 166 13.15 13.38 5.11
N LEU A 167 13.06 14.02 3.95
CA LEU A 167 12.54 13.42 2.73
C LEU A 167 13.68 12.68 2.01
N LEU A 168 13.45 11.41 1.72
CA LEU A 168 14.39 10.54 1.04
C LEU A 168 14.11 10.49 -0.45
N ARG A 169 15.17 10.65 -1.25
CA ARG A 169 15.20 10.10 -2.60
C ARG A 169 15.84 8.72 -2.54
N TYR A 170 15.12 7.67 -2.92
CA TYR A 170 15.66 6.32 -2.86
C TYR A 170 16.74 6.06 -3.92
N ARG A 171 17.83 5.41 -3.51
CA ARG A 171 18.70 4.62 -4.40
C ARG A 171 18.09 3.24 -4.67
N ARG A 172 17.41 2.66 -3.66
CA ARG A 172 16.61 1.44 -3.80
C ARG A 172 15.39 1.50 -2.89
N VAL A 173 14.21 1.54 -3.50
CA VAL A 173 12.91 1.52 -2.79
C VAL A 173 12.77 0.20 -2.00
N PRO A 174 12.22 0.21 -0.78
CA PRO A 174 11.90 -1.01 -0.03
C PRO A 174 10.69 -1.77 -0.60
N SER A 175 10.81 -3.11 -0.59
CA SER A 175 9.67 -4.05 -0.61
C SER A 175 9.02 -4.07 0.76
N LEU A 176 8.36 -2.96 1.11
CA LEU A 176 7.55 -2.77 2.32
C LEU A 176 6.47 -1.79 1.94
N ASN A 177 5.23 -2.21 1.87
CA ASN A 177 4.10 -1.35 1.58
C ASN A 177 3.07 -1.62 2.67
N ALA A 178 2.75 -0.57 3.42
CA ALA A 178 1.72 -0.58 4.46
C ALA A 178 1.12 0.84 4.63
N GLY A 179 1.81 1.86 4.12
CA GLY A 179 1.21 3.17 3.95
C GLY A 179 2.11 4.17 3.23
N TYR A 180 1.45 5.06 2.50
CA TYR A 180 2.07 6.10 1.69
C TYR A 180 1.13 7.29 1.49
N VAL A 181 1.68 8.44 1.12
CA VAL A 181 0.93 9.53 0.49
C VAL A 181 1.12 9.44 -1.01
N ILE A 182 0.06 9.60 -1.78
CA ILE A 182 0.11 9.60 -3.25
C ILE A 182 -0.57 10.86 -3.80
N SER A 183 0.06 11.50 -4.78
CA SER A 183 -0.54 12.63 -5.50
C SER A 183 -1.45 12.13 -6.62
N ARG A 184 -2.37 12.97 -7.08
CA ARG A 184 -3.21 12.69 -8.25
C ARG A 184 -2.39 12.28 -9.48
N ARG A 185 -1.33 13.03 -9.77
CA ARG A 185 -0.38 12.71 -10.84
C ARG A 185 0.29 11.33 -10.64
N GLY A 186 0.61 10.98 -9.39
CA GLY A 186 1.16 9.66 -9.06
C GLY A 186 0.16 8.54 -9.32
N ALA A 187 -1.11 8.74 -8.96
CA ALA A 187 -2.19 7.79 -9.21
C ALA A 187 -2.44 7.59 -10.71
N GLU A 188 -2.44 8.66 -11.51
CA GLU A 188 -2.54 8.61 -12.98
C GLU A 188 -1.44 7.73 -13.58
N LYS A 189 -0.17 8.03 -13.28
CA LYS A 189 0.99 7.27 -13.78
C LYS A 189 0.96 5.80 -13.39
N LEU A 190 0.53 5.50 -12.16
CA LEU A 190 0.45 4.11 -11.70
C LEU A 190 -0.71 3.37 -12.38
N LEU A 191 -1.88 3.98 -12.51
CA LEU A 191 -3.02 3.34 -13.18
C LEU A 191 -2.77 3.12 -14.68
N ALA A 192 -1.99 3.98 -15.33
CA ALA A 192 -1.62 3.85 -16.73
C ALA A 192 -0.68 2.65 -17.01
N THR A 193 0.15 2.24 -16.04
CA THR A 193 1.20 1.23 -16.30
C THR A 193 1.13 -0.04 -15.47
N ARG A 194 0.24 -0.12 -14.47
CA ARG A 194 0.18 -1.23 -13.50
C ARG A 194 -0.97 -2.21 -13.70
N GLN A 195 -1.68 -2.11 -14.82
CA GLN A 195 -2.73 -3.05 -15.19
C GLN A 195 -2.45 -3.63 -16.59
N PRO A 196 -2.40 -4.98 -16.75
CA PRO A 196 -2.45 -5.98 -15.68
C PRO A 196 -1.15 -6.02 -14.84
N PHE A 197 -1.24 -6.42 -13.58
CA PHE A 197 -0.08 -6.62 -12.70
C PHE A 197 0.41 -8.07 -12.69
N GLY A 198 1.70 -8.26 -12.36
CA GLY A 198 2.33 -9.58 -12.22
C GLY A 198 3.24 -9.74 -10.99
N ARG A 199 3.42 -8.69 -10.19
CA ARG A 199 4.22 -8.70 -8.96
C ARG A 199 3.31 -8.28 -7.80
N PRO A 200 3.57 -8.69 -6.54
CA PRO A 200 2.88 -8.10 -5.40
C PRO A 200 3.22 -6.61 -5.31
N VAL A 201 2.29 -5.79 -4.82
CA VAL A 201 2.35 -4.32 -4.90
C VAL A 201 3.61 -3.74 -4.25
N ASP A 202 4.05 -4.31 -3.13
CA ASP A 202 5.23 -3.89 -2.40
C ASP A 202 6.53 -4.10 -3.20
N VAL A 203 6.60 -5.19 -3.97
CA VAL A 203 7.70 -5.49 -4.89
C VAL A 203 7.58 -4.64 -6.14
N ASP A 204 6.37 -4.50 -6.70
CA ASP A 204 6.17 -3.81 -7.98
C ASP A 204 6.51 -2.32 -7.89
N LEU A 205 6.15 -1.66 -6.78
CA LEU A 205 6.51 -0.27 -6.51
C LEU A 205 8.03 -0.04 -6.42
N ARG A 206 8.86 -1.09 -6.32
CA ARG A 206 10.32 -0.95 -6.45
C ARG A 206 10.75 -0.62 -7.86
N TYR A 207 9.97 -1.01 -8.86
CA TYR A 207 10.19 -0.78 -10.28
C TYR A 207 9.51 0.52 -10.73
N TRP A 208 9.49 1.53 -9.86
CA TRP A 208 8.84 2.83 -10.07
C TRP A 208 9.24 3.53 -11.38
N TRP A 209 10.43 3.26 -11.90
CA TRP A 209 10.90 3.81 -13.19
C TRP A 209 10.10 3.30 -14.40
N GLU A 210 9.35 2.20 -14.26
CA GLU A 210 8.42 1.68 -15.26
C GLU A 210 7.10 2.49 -15.31
N SER A 211 6.89 3.49 -14.44
CA SER A 211 5.66 4.28 -14.36
C SER A 211 5.88 5.74 -14.75
N GLU A 212 6.18 6.00 -16.03
CA GLU A 212 6.13 7.36 -16.61
C GLU A 212 6.86 8.45 -15.79
N GLY A 213 8.08 8.13 -15.33
CA GLY A 213 8.87 9.05 -14.52
C GLY A 213 8.24 9.35 -13.14
N LEU A 214 7.59 8.37 -12.51
CA LEU A 214 7.04 8.46 -11.16
C LEU A 214 8.11 8.94 -10.17
N ILE A 215 7.81 9.99 -9.40
CA ILE A 215 8.75 10.53 -8.41
C ILE A 215 8.51 9.85 -7.06
N MET A 216 9.15 8.70 -6.86
CA MET A 216 9.12 7.94 -5.60
C MET A 216 10.03 8.58 -4.53
N ARG A 217 9.48 8.76 -3.34
CA ARG A 217 10.14 9.28 -2.13
C ARG A 217 9.76 8.47 -0.90
N GLY A 218 10.39 8.76 0.23
CA GLY A 218 9.95 8.28 1.54
C GLY A 218 10.37 9.20 2.66
N VAL A 219 9.91 8.95 3.88
CA VAL A 219 10.27 9.75 5.06
C VAL A 219 11.19 8.95 5.98
N SER A 220 12.17 9.62 6.60
CA SER A 220 13.01 9.04 7.65
C SER A 220 13.16 10.02 8.83
N PRO A 221 12.95 9.58 10.08
CA PRO A 221 12.38 8.30 10.50
C PRO A 221 11.00 8.02 9.88
N ALA A 222 10.64 6.75 9.74
CA ALA A 222 9.29 6.36 9.30
C ALA A 222 8.27 6.83 10.34
N VAL A 223 7.07 7.19 9.87
CA VAL A 223 5.96 7.70 10.71
C VAL A 223 4.80 6.71 10.86
N ILE A 224 4.92 5.54 10.25
CA ILE A 224 4.10 4.37 10.53
C ILE A 224 5.00 3.15 10.71
N GLU A 225 4.47 2.16 11.40
CA GLU A 225 5.07 0.84 11.59
C GLU A 225 3.99 -0.24 11.48
N LEU A 226 4.43 -1.49 11.31
CA LEU A 226 3.51 -2.62 11.29
C LEU A 226 2.97 -2.90 12.69
N ASP A 227 1.68 -3.16 12.76
CA ASP A 227 1.01 -3.61 13.96
C ASP A 227 1.37 -5.07 14.29
N GLU A 228 1.20 -5.49 15.55
CA GLU A 228 1.43 -6.89 15.95
C GLU A 228 0.57 -7.87 15.15
N THR A 229 -0.59 -7.43 14.68
CA THR A 229 -1.49 -8.23 13.87
C THR A 229 -1.05 -8.40 12.40
N SER A 230 -0.03 -7.69 11.94
CA SER A 230 0.47 -7.78 10.55
C SER A 230 1.06 -9.16 10.21
N GLN A 231 1.41 -9.97 11.21
CA GLN A 231 1.97 -11.31 11.00
C GLN A 231 0.91 -12.34 10.54
N ALA A 232 -0.37 -12.06 10.77
CA ALA A 232 -1.47 -12.90 10.32
C ALA A 232 -2.11 -12.28 9.07
N SER A 233 -1.86 -12.82 7.88
CA SER A 233 -2.57 -12.35 6.67
C SER A 233 -4.03 -12.85 6.71
N SER A 234 -4.97 -11.96 7.02
CA SER A 234 -6.41 -12.27 7.01
C SER A 234 -6.95 -12.48 5.59
N ILE A 235 -6.26 -11.96 4.57
CA ILE A 235 -6.73 -11.97 3.17
C ILE A 235 -6.77 -13.39 2.58
N GLY A 236 -5.95 -14.32 3.10
CA GLY A 236 -5.85 -15.71 2.62
C GLY A 236 -6.70 -16.75 3.38
N ALA A 237 -7.50 -16.36 4.38
CA ALA A 237 -8.29 -17.32 5.15
C ALA A 237 -9.36 -17.98 4.27
N LYS A 238 -9.36 -19.33 4.22
CA LYS A 238 -10.41 -20.11 3.55
C LYS A 238 -11.75 -19.77 4.20
N VAL A 239 -12.67 -19.20 3.43
CA VAL A 239 -14.08 -19.13 3.82
C VAL A 239 -14.56 -20.58 3.89
N ALA A 240 -14.86 -21.07 5.08
CA ALA A 240 -15.64 -22.28 5.22
C ALA A 240 -17.05 -21.96 4.72
N GLU A 241 -17.47 -22.56 3.62
CA GLU A 241 -18.87 -22.56 3.19
C GLU A 241 -19.72 -23.11 4.32
N ARG A 242 -20.37 -22.22 5.06
CA ARG A 242 -21.50 -22.61 5.89
C ARG A 242 -22.70 -22.64 4.94
N SER A 243 -22.95 -23.83 4.41
CA SER A 243 -24.16 -24.18 3.68
C SER A 243 -25.39 -23.64 4.41
N LEU A 244 -26.07 -22.65 3.81
CA LEU A 244 -27.45 -22.33 4.15
C LEU A 244 -28.32 -23.50 3.67
N ALA A 245 -28.57 -24.45 4.55
CA ALA A 245 -29.75 -25.30 4.42
C ALA A 245 -30.99 -24.43 4.72
N PRO A 246 -32.08 -24.55 3.94
CA PRO A 246 -33.30 -23.82 4.24
C PRO A 246 -33.92 -24.37 5.52
N SER A 247 -33.89 -23.58 6.59
CA SER A 247 -34.63 -23.81 7.81
C SER A 247 -36.07 -23.31 7.63
N GLY A 248 -37.05 -24.18 7.86
CA GLY A 248 -38.42 -23.74 8.17
C GLY A 248 -39.54 -24.55 7.54
N ALA A 249 -39.74 -25.78 8.01
CA ALA A 249 -41.06 -26.39 8.04
C ALA A 249 -41.85 -25.70 9.17
N GLY A 250 -42.87 -24.92 8.83
CA GLY A 250 -43.86 -24.41 9.78
C GLY A 250 -44.89 -25.49 10.13
N PRO A 251 -45.49 -25.47 11.34
CA PRO A 251 -46.47 -26.47 11.72
C PRO A 251 -47.82 -26.22 11.03
N ALA A 252 -48.44 -27.32 10.59
CA ALA A 252 -49.74 -27.34 9.95
C ALA A 252 -50.85 -26.94 10.92
N ALA A 253 -51.68 -25.98 10.51
CA ALA A 253 -52.96 -25.68 11.14
C ALA A 253 -54.08 -26.39 10.38
N ASP A 254 -54.90 -27.05 11.18
CA ASP A 254 -56.05 -27.89 10.90
C ASP A 254 -57.23 -27.07 10.35
N ARG A 255 -57.88 -27.52 9.27
CA ARG A 255 -59.32 -27.31 8.98
C ARG A 255 -59.80 -28.07 7.73
N PRO A 256 -61.09 -28.46 7.66
CA PRO A 256 -61.53 -29.66 6.96
C PRO A 256 -62.17 -29.42 5.57
N GLY A 257 -62.02 -30.44 4.72
CA GLY A 257 -63.05 -31.06 3.90
C GLY A 257 -63.90 -30.21 2.93
N LEU A 258 -63.61 -30.34 1.63
CA LEU A 258 -64.65 -30.49 0.61
C LEU A 258 -64.13 -31.25 -0.62
N ALA A 259 -65.00 -32.10 -1.16
CA ALA A 259 -64.70 -33.19 -2.09
C ALA A 259 -64.63 -32.79 -3.57
N ALA A 260 -63.90 -33.64 -4.30
CA ALA A 260 -64.11 -34.11 -5.68
C ALA A 260 -64.21 -33.11 -6.85
N ARG A 261 -63.33 -33.28 -7.84
CA ARG A 261 -63.67 -33.87 -9.16
C ARG A 261 -62.44 -33.98 -10.06
N THR A 262 -62.29 -35.16 -10.65
CA THR A 262 -61.40 -35.54 -11.77
C THR A 262 -61.86 -34.89 -13.08
N VAL A 263 -60.95 -34.33 -13.89
CA VAL A 263 -61.00 -34.37 -15.38
C VAL A 263 -59.60 -34.16 -15.98
N ASP A 264 -59.17 -35.16 -16.75
CA ASP A 264 -58.33 -35.22 -17.96
C ASP A 264 -57.20 -34.23 -18.32
N THR A 265 -56.07 -34.87 -18.64
CA THR A 265 -54.98 -34.46 -19.55
C THR A 265 -55.45 -34.16 -20.99
N PRO A 266 -54.71 -33.34 -21.79
CA PRO A 266 -53.65 -33.95 -22.61
C PRO A 266 -52.37 -33.13 -22.83
N ARG A 267 -51.27 -33.88 -22.69
CA ARG A 267 -50.02 -33.95 -23.49
C ARG A 267 -49.88 -33.02 -24.72
N ALA A 268 -48.79 -32.24 -24.74
CA ALA A 268 -48.14 -31.75 -25.96
C ALA A 268 -46.69 -32.25 -26.03
N GLN A 269 -46.31 -32.75 -27.20
CA GLN A 269 -44.97 -33.26 -27.56
C GLN A 269 -44.06 -32.10 -27.99
N PRO A 270 -42.72 -32.25 -27.91
CA PRO A 270 -41.82 -31.66 -28.88
C PRO A 270 -41.25 -32.74 -29.81
N GLY A 271 -41.47 -32.55 -31.11
CA GLY A 271 -40.87 -33.34 -32.17
C GLY A 271 -39.36 -33.14 -32.24
N GLY A 272 -38.65 -34.23 -32.50
CA GLY A 272 -37.23 -34.22 -32.80
C GLY A 272 -36.93 -34.04 -34.28
N CYS A 273 -35.71 -33.61 -34.59
CA CYS A 273 -34.99 -34.06 -35.76
C CYS A 273 -33.48 -34.05 -35.47
N ARG A 274 -32.84 -35.22 -35.61
CA ARG A 274 -31.39 -35.47 -35.68
C ARG A 274 -30.99 -35.61 -37.19
N PRO A 275 -29.80 -36.13 -37.57
CA PRO A 275 -28.43 -35.61 -37.41
C PRO A 275 -27.61 -35.68 -38.73
N ILE A 276 -26.46 -35.01 -38.80
CA ILE A 276 -25.33 -35.33 -39.72
C ILE A 276 -24.08 -34.77 -39.01
N GLY A 277 -22.88 -35.35 -38.92
CA GLY A 277 -22.23 -36.55 -39.42
C GLY A 277 -20.78 -36.54 -38.86
N ARG A 278 -20.14 -37.70 -38.88
CA ARG A 278 -18.85 -38.10 -38.27
C ARG A 278 -17.64 -37.24 -38.75
N SER A 279 -16.52 -37.12 -38.02
CA SER A 279 -15.46 -38.15 -37.97
C SER A 279 -14.44 -37.99 -36.83
N SER A 280 -14.05 -39.14 -36.31
CA SER A 280 -12.94 -39.48 -35.40
C SER A 280 -11.55 -39.34 -36.02
N LEU A 281 -10.50 -39.20 -35.18
CA LEU A 281 -9.36 -40.14 -35.14
C LEU A 281 -8.44 -39.86 -33.94
N SER A 282 -8.15 -40.94 -33.20
CA SER A 282 -7.14 -41.05 -32.14
C SER A 282 -5.73 -41.14 -32.71
N THR A 283 -4.74 -40.71 -31.93
CA THR A 283 -3.43 -41.37 -31.89
C THR A 283 -2.94 -41.46 -30.44
N LYS A 284 -2.83 -42.69 -29.95
CA LYS A 284 -2.02 -43.08 -28.78
C LYS A 284 -0.57 -43.24 -29.24
N VAL A 285 0.39 -42.76 -28.45
CA VAL A 285 1.72 -43.38 -28.34
C VAL A 285 2.11 -43.37 -26.87
N ALA A 286 2.47 -44.56 -26.37
CA ALA A 286 3.05 -44.81 -25.07
C ALA A 286 4.43 -45.45 -25.26
N PHE A 287 5.39 -45.09 -24.41
CA PHE A 287 6.61 -45.79 -23.97
C PHE A 287 7.40 -44.71 -23.21
N GLY A 288 7.97 -44.85 -22.00
CA GLY A 288 8.30 -45.96 -21.11
C GLY A 288 9.52 -45.46 -20.32
N GLY A 289 9.62 -45.70 -19.00
CA GLY A 289 10.85 -45.36 -18.25
C GLY A 289 10.67 -45.03 -16.78
N THR A 290 10.68 -46.08 -15.96
CA THR A 290 10.81 -46.09 -14.49
C THR A 290 12.17 -45.54 -14.03
N LEU A 291 12.24 -44.82 -12.92
CA LEU A 291 13.09 -45.17 -11.76
C LEU A 291 12.84 -44.25 -10.55
N ALA A 292 12.70 -44.91 -9.41
CA ALA A 292 12.47 -44.37 -8.09
C ALA A 292 13.74 -43.73 -7.51
N GLY A 293 13.55 -42.68 -6.72
CA GLY A 293 14.59 -42.07 -5.88
C GLY A 293 13.96 -41.52 -4.61
N ALA A 294 13.80 -42.38 -3.61
CA ALA A 294 13.42 -42.00 -2.27
C ALA A 294 14.55 -41.17 -1.64
N CYS A 295 14.21 -40.02 -1.04
CA CYS A 295 15.12 -39.31 -0.13
C CYS A 295 14.38 -38.96 1.16
N THR A 296 14.65 -39.76 2.17
CA THR A 296 14.18 -39.67 3.56
C THR A 296 14.77 -38.45 4.27
N ARG A 297 13.91 -37.65 4.91
CA ARG A 297 14.29 -36.75 6.02
C ARG A 297 14.52 -37.58 7.29
N PRO A 298 15.37 -37.11 8.21
CA PRO A 298 15.07 -37.23 9.62
C PRO A 298 14.95 -35.88 10.33
N ARG A 299 14.11 -35.95 11.36
CA ARG A 299 13.53 -34.90 12.19
C ARG A 299 14.58 -34.32 13.16
N LYS A 300 14.52 -33.02 13.46
CA LYS A 300 15.05 -32.48 14.72
C LYS A 300 13.94 -32.48 15.77
N ARG A 301 14.26 -33.11 16.90
CA ARG A 301 13.43 -33.31 18.08
C ARG A 301 13.18 -31.98 18.80
N SER A 302 11.93 -31.84 19.25
CA SER A 302 11.49 -31.01 20.37
C SER A 302 11.98 -31.64 21.69
N LEU A 303 12.50 -30.82 22.60
CA LEU A 303 12.51 -31.10 24.03
C LEU A 303 12.32 -29.76 24.78
N ALA A 304 11.22 -29.69 25.51
CA ALA A 304 10.89 -28.66 26.48
C ALA A 304 11.13 -29.19 27.91
N THR A 305 11.04 -28.28 28.87
CA THR A 305 11.05 -28.42 30.36
C THR A 305 12.45 -28.44 31.00
N LYS A 306 12.73 -27.75 32.12
CA LYS A 306 11.92 -27.30 33.26
C LYS A 306 12.39 -25.94 33.83
N ALA A 307 11.48 -25.30 34.55
CA ALA A 307 11.65 -24.14 35.40
C ALA A 307 12.45 -24.43 36.70
N SER A 308 13.05 -23.38 37.27
CA SER A 308 13.09 -23.18 38.73
C SER A 308 13.25 -21.70 39.07
N THR A 309 12.46 -21.30 40.06
CA THR A 309 12.25 -20.00 40.69
C THR A 309 13.42 -19.56 41.59
N ALA A 310 13.73 -18.26 41.62
CA ALA A 310 14.12 -17.56 42.85
C ALA A 310 13.95 -16.03 42.70
N THR A 311 13.15 -15.49 43.60
CA THR A 311 12.87 -14.08 43.92
C THR A 311 14.04 -13.40 44.65
N ALA A 312 14.31 -12.11 44.38
CA ALA A 312 14.49 -11.05 45.40
C ALA A 312 14.84 -9.67 44.78
N THR A 313 14.18 -8.65 45.30
CA THR A 313 14.18 -7.20 45.00
C THR A 313 15.38 -6.47 45.71
N PRO A 314 15.77 -5.23 45.32
CA PRO A 314 17.10 -4.65 45.59
C PRO A 314 17.13 -3.62 46.74
N PRO A 315 18.31 -3.07 47.10
CA PRO A 315 18.44 -1.74 47.71
C PRO A 315 19.17 -0.77 46.75
N SER A 316 18.62 0.40 46.43
CA SER A 316 18.63 1.69 47.15
C SER A 316 19.94 2.51 47.01
N GLN A 317 19.79 3.64 46.32
CA GLN A 317 20.46 4.94 46.43
C GLN A 317 21.77 5.08 47.21
N ALA A 318 22.76 5.72 46.58
CA ALA A 318 23.55 6.77 47.23
C ALA A 318 24.23 7.69 46.19
N GLN A 319 24.25 8.97 46.56
CA GLN A 319 24.80 10.13 45.87
C GLN A 319 26.34 10.08 45.80
N GLY A 320 26.93 10.87 44.90
CA GLY A 320 28.38 11.11 44.88
C GLY A 320 28.81 12.06 43.78
N GLU A 321 28.64 13.36 44.01
CA GLU A 321 29.41 14.40 43.32
C GLU A 321 30.91 14.22 43.60
N SER A 322 31.76 14.29 42.57
CA SER A 322 33.11 14.83 42.75
C SER A 322 33.69 15.38 41.45
N HIS A 323 34.38 16.50 41.63
CA HIS A 323 35.06 17.33 40.65
C HIS A 323 36.03 16.57 39.72
N ARG A 324 36.05 16.95 38.44
CA ARG A 324 37.32 17.19 37.73
C ARG A 324 37.24 18.39 36.77
N ARG A 325 38.06 19.39 37.09
CA ARG A 325 38.59 20.41 36.18
C ARG A 325 39.36 19.70 35.05
N ASN A 326 39.31 20.18 33.80
CA ASN A 326 40.39 20.99 33.21
C ASN A 326 40.20 21.27 31.70
N ARG A 327 40.61 22.49 31.33
CA ARG A 327 41.19 22.94 30.04
C ARG A 327 40.28 23.20 28.83
N GLN A 328 39.97 24.50 28.74
CA GLN A 328 39.90 25.30 27.52
C GLN A 328 41.01 24.98 26.50
N ARG A 329 40.63 24.92 25.22
CA ARG A 329 41.49 25.29 24.07
C ARG A 329 40.61 25.92 22.99
N LEU A 330 40.84 27.21 22.74
CA LEU A 330 40.40 27.97 21.57
C LEU A 330 41.45 27.85 20.43
N PRO A 331 41.13 28.28 19.20
CA PRO A 331 41.56 27.61 17.98
C PRO A 331 42.83 28.18 17.34
N ALA A 332 43.46 27.39 16.47
CA ALA A 332 44.52 27.85 15.58
C ALA A 332 43.94 28.30 14.23
N THR A 333 44.21 29.56 13.91
CA THR A 333 44.08 30.20 12.60
C THR A 333 45.31 29.89 11.73
N MET A 334 45.15 29.62 10.43
CA MET A 334 45.98 30.24 9.37
C MET A 334 45.46 29.97 7.93
N LYS A 335 44.91 31.04 7.36
CA LYS A 335 44.95 31.63 6.00
C LYS A 335 44.89 30.82 4.67
N PRO A 336 44.27 31.42 3.63
CA PRO A 336 43.98 30.83 2.32
C PRO A 336 45.05 31.13 1.25
N LYS A 337 45.07 30.35 0.16
CA LYS A 337 45.68 30.76 -1.12
C LYS A 337 44.59 31.09 -2.15
N ALA A 338 44.71 32.30 -2.69
CA ALA A 338 43.94 32.89 -3.79
C ALA A 338 44.29 32.20 -5.12
N SER A 339 43.31 31.92 -6.00
CA SER A 339 42.76 32.75 -7.10
C SER A 339 43.57 32.69 -8.41
N LEU A 340 42.83 32.92 -9.51
CA LEU A 340 43.14 32.88 -10.95
C LEU A 340 42.37 31.70 -11.59
N GLY A 341 41.31 31.89 -12.37
CA GLY A 341 40.82 33.07 -13.07
C GLY A 341 40.29 32.56 -14.41
N ALA A 342 38.98 32.65 -14.63
CA ALA A 342 38.36 32.33 -15.92
C ALA A 342 38.79 33.33 -17.00
N PRO A 343 38.63 32.96 -18.28
CA PRO A 343 37.72 33.78 -19.09
C PRO A 343 36.73 32.94 -19.92
N ARG A 344 35.48 33.41 -19.97
CA ARG A 344 34.50 33.24 -21.07
C ARG A 344 34.79 34.32 -22.14
N PRO A 345 33.98 34.45 -23.21
CA PRO A 345 33.53 33.49 -24.23
C PRO A 345 33.82 34.05 -25.65
N GLU A 346 33.72 33.24 -26.71
CA GLU A 346 33.35 33.77 -28.03
C GLU A 346 32.50 32.78 -28.83
N ALA A 347 31.50 33.34 -29.51
CA ALA A 347 30.64 32.72 -30.51
C ALA A 347 31.17 33.03 -31.92
N ARG A 348 30.90 32.13 -32.88
CA ARG A 348 30.90 32.22 -34.37
C ARG A 348 31.30 30.81 -34.87
N TYR A 349 30.80 30.19 -35.94
CA TYR A 349 29.94 30.56 -37.06
C TYR A 349 29.34 29.26 -37.68
N ARG A 350 28.49 29.44 -38.68
CA ARG A 350 27.65 28.48 -39.43
C ARG A 350 28.37 27.36 -40.21
N SER A 351 27.50 26.47 -40.73
CA SER A 351 27.53 25.69 -41.99
C SER A 351 28.31 24.38 -42.03
N SER A 352 27.60 23.26 -42.05
CA SER A 352 27.38 22.39 -43.24
C SER A 352 26.24 21.42 -42.95
#